data_AF-A0A1X7V3G4-F1
#
_entry.id   AF-A0A1X7V3G4-F1
#
_cell.length_a   1.000
_cell.length_b   1.000
_cell.length_c   1.000
_cell.angle_alpha   90.00
_cell.angle_beta   90.00
_cell.angle_gamma   90.00
#
_symmetry.space_group_name_H-M   'P 1'
#
loop_
_entity.id
_entity.type
_entity.pdbx_description
1 polymer ?
#
loop_
_entity_poly.entity_id
_entity_poly.type
_entity_poly.pdbx_seq_one_letter_code
_entity_poly.pdbx_strand_id
1 'polypeptide(L)'
;MCTPDDFNRDAIRRIIHDSYLSRDYPTRDSVLQKARSSGVFDGGQTTLSKLLKSMGFHYKKREDGKKYIYEQPRVIEQQHQYLRQMRLNREERRPEVFLDET
;
A
#
# COMPACT_ATOMS: atom_id res chain seq x y z
N MET A 1 -1.64 21.97 3.95
CA MET A 1 -1.93 20.65 3.33
C MET A 1 -1.29 19.61 4.23
N CYS A 2 -2.08 18.80 4.95
CA CYS A 2 -1.52 17.70 5.75
C CYS A 2 -0.95 16.64 4.82
N THR A 3 0.32 16.32 4.99
CA THR A 3 0.91 15.10 4.45
C THR A 3 0.26 13.91 5.15
N PRO A 4 -0.19 12.86 4.43
CA PRO A 4 -0.70 11.66 5.08
C PRO A 4 0.41 10.99 5.89
N ASP A 5 0.21 10.89 7.20
CA ASP A 5 1.09 10.17 8.13
C ASP A 5 1.12 8.67 7.77
N ASP A 6 2.15 7.95 8.24
CA ASP A 6 2.35 6.54 7.91
C ASP A 6 1.18 5.66 8.34
N PHE A 7 0.46 6.04 9.41
CA PHE A 7 -0.81 5.41 9.79
C PHE A 7 -1.86 5.45 8.67
N ASN A 8 -2.04 6.61 8.04
CA ASN A 8 -3.04 6.77 6.97
C ASN A 8 -2.65 5.95 5.74
N ARG A 9 -1.34 5.85 5.45
CA ARG A 9 -0.82 5.01 4.37
C ARG A 9 -1.13 3.55 4.62
N ASP A 10 -0.83 3.05 5.82
CA ASP A 10 -1.10 1.65 6.18
C ASP A 10 -2.59 1.31 6.16
N ALA A 11 -3.43 2.21 6.68
CA ALA A 11 -4.87 2.05 6.63
C ALA A 11 -5.42 2.03 5.19
N ILE A 12 -4.92 2.89 4.29
CA ILE A 12 -5.28 2.86 2.85
C ILE A 12 -4.81 1.56 2.18
N ARG A 13 -3.58 1.11 2.48
CA ARG A 13 -3.05 -0.18 1.98
C ARG A 13 -3.98 -1.32 2.39
N ARG A 14 -4.41 -1.35 3.65
CA ARG A 14 -5.35 -2.36 4.16
C ARG A 14 -6.69 -2.34 3.44
N ILE A 15 -7.28 -1.17 3.21
CA ILE A 15 -8.53 -1.03 2.43
C ILE A 15 -8.41 -1.67 1.03
N ILE A 16 -7.25 -1.51 0.38
CA ILE A 16 -6.98 -2.08 -0.94
C ILE A 16 -6.90 -3.61 -0.85
N HIS A 17 -6.11 -4.15 0.08
CA HIS A 17 -5.99 -5.60 0.25
C HIS A 17 -7.32 -6.25 0.65
N ASP A 18 -8.09 -5.63 1.55
CA ASP A 18 -9.41 -6.13 1.97
C ASP A 18 -10.41 -6.15 0.79
N SER A 19 -10.29 -5.21 -0.14
CA SER A 19 -11.07 -5.23 -1.39
C SER A 19 -10.72 -6.46 -2.23
N TYR A 20 -9.42 -6.74 -2.40
CA TYR A 20 -8.96 -7.95 -3.08
C TYR A 20 -9.40 -9.25 -2.40
N LEU A 21 -9.34 -9.31 -1.06
CA LEU A 21 -9.83 -10.46 -0.29
C LEU A 21 -11.32 -10.70 -0.49
N SER A 22 -12.09 -9.62 -0.65
CA SER A 22 -13.52 -9.65 -0.93
C SER A 22 -13.85 -9.94 -2.41
N ARG A 23 -12.85 -10.27 -3.23
CA ARG A 23 -12.95 -10.47 -4.69
C ARG A 23 -13.47 -9.24 -5.46
N ASP A 24 -13.33 -8.06 -4.88
CA ASP A 24 -13.65 -6.78 -5.51
C ASP A 24 -12.38 -6.10 -6.01
N TYR A 25 -12.37 -5.63 -7.26
CA TYR A 25 -11.20 -4.99 -7.84
C TYR A 25 -11.17 -3.52 -7.40
N PRO A 26 -10.21 -3.11 -6.54
CA PRO A 26 -10.21 -1.76 -5.99
C PRO A 26 -9.98 -0.74 -7.10
N THR A 27 -10.97 0.11 -7.32
CA THR A 27 -10.86 1.28 -8.19
C THR A 27 -10.53 2.52 -7.37
N ARG A 28 -10.00 3.56 -8.01
CA ARG A 28 -9.71 4.84 -7.34
C ARG A 28 -10.90 5.37 -6.57
N ASP A 29 -12.09 5.32 -7.17
CA ASP A 29 -13.29 5.89 -6.57
C ASP A 29 -13.79 5.03 -5.40
N SER A 30 -13.74 3.70 -5.53
CA SER A 30 -14.09 2.80 -4.42
C SER A 30 -13.14 2.96 -3.21
N VAL A 31 -11.84 3.13 -3.46
CA VAL A 31 -10.85 3.34 -2.38
C VAL A 31 -11.04 4.70 -1.74
N LEU A 32 -11.27 5.76 -2.53
CA LEU A 32 -11.55 7.09 -2.00
C LEU A 32 -12.80 7.11 -1.13
N GLN A 33 -13.87 6.44 -1.56
CA GLN A 33 -15.11 6.33 -0.80
C GLN A 33 -14.87 5.60 0.53
N LYS A 34 -14.26 4.41 0.50
CA LYS A 34 -13.94 3.63 1.71
C LYS A 34 -13.02 4.39 2.67
N ALA A 35 -12.01 5.09 2.15
CA ALA A 35 -11.05 5.86 2.95
C ALA A 35 -11.70 7.10 3.61
N ARG A 36 -12.64 7.76 2.93
CA ARG A 36 -13.43 8.87 3.50
C ARG A 36 -14.41 8.37 4.55
N SER A 37 -15.14 7.30 4.26
CA SER A 37 -16.10 6.71 5.20
C SER A 37 -15.47 6.21 6.49
N SER A 38 -14.19 5.80 6.44
CA SER A 38 -13.41 5.39 7.61
C SER A 38 -12.70 6.54 8.32
N GLY A 39 -12.79 7.78 7.81
CA GLY A 39 -12.10 8.94 8.38
C GLY A 39 -10.58 8.94 8.21
N VAL A 40 -10.03 8.02 7.43
CA VAL A 40 -8.58 7.84 7.22
C VAL A 40 -8.03 8.84 6.20
N PHE A 41 -8.87 9.35 5.31
CA PHE A 41 -8.45 10.24 4.24
C PHE A 41 -9.53 11.26 3.87
N ASP A 42 -9.18 12.54 3.91
CA ASP A 42 -10.05 13.68 3.58
C ASP A 42 -9.72 14.32 2.22
N GLY A 43 -8.58 13.95 1.62
CA GLY A 43 -8.10 14.53 0.36
C GLY A 43 -8.96 14.24 -0.88
N GLY A 44 -8.59 14.88 -1.98
CA GLY A 44 -9.21 14.69 -3.30
C GLY A 44 -8.67 13.49 -4.08
N GLN A 45 -9.31 13.16 -5.21
CA GLN A 45 -8.89 12.07 -6.11
C GLN A 45 -7.44 12.21 -6.59
N THR A 46 -7.00 13.43 -6.91
CA THR A 46 -5.63 13.72 -7.37
C THR A 46 -4.62 13.45 -6.26
N THR A 47 -4.93 13.86 -5.03
CA THR A 47 -4.08 13.62 -3.85
C THR A 47 -3.97 12.14 -3.57
N LEU A 48 -5.09 11.40 -3.58
CA LEU A 48 -5.08 9.95 -3.42
C LEU A 48 -4.23 9.27 -4.52
N SER A 49 -4.35 9.72 -5.77
CA SER A 49 -3.58 9.16 -6.88
C SER A 49 -2.07 9.38 -6.72
N LYS A 50 -1.65 10.52 -6.17
CA LYS A 50 -0.23 10.78 -5.86
C LYS A 50 0.25 9.92 -4.70
N LEU A 51 -0.56 9.80 -3.65
CA LEU A 51 -0.26 8.98 -2.47
C LEU A 51 -0.11 7.50 -2.82
N LEU A 52 -1.03 6.95 -3.63
CA LEU A 52 -0.96 5.57 -4.08
C LEU A 52 0.33 5.31 -4.88
N LYS A 53 0.72 6.24 -5.75
CA LYS A 53 1.99 6.13 -6.48
C LYS A 53 3.21 6.16 -5.55
N SER A 54 3.23 7.04 -4.54
CA SER A 54 4.35 7.08 -3.59
C SER A 54 4.43 5.81 -2.72
N MET A 55 3.31 5.12 -2.54
CA MET A 55 3.24 3.83 -1.84
C MET A 55 3.61 2.62 -2.72
N GLY A 56 3.89 2.81 -4.02
CA GLY A 56 4.22 1.72 -4.94
C GLY A 56 3.00 1.06 -5.62
N PHE A 57 1.81 1.67 -5.53
CA PHE A 57 0.62 1.20 -6.24
C PHE A 57 0.57 1.74 -7.68
N HIS A 58 0.11 0.86 -8.58
CA HIS A 58 -0.07 1.13 -9.99
C HIS A 58 -1.51 0.90 -10.43
N TYR A 59 -1.85 1.42 -11.61
CA TYR A 59 -3.17 1.23 -12.21
C TYR A 59 -3.06 0.34 -13.44
N LYS A 60 -3.96 -0.65 -13.56
CA LYS A 60 -4.10 -1.48 -14.75
C LYS A 60 -5.53 -1.38 -15.29
N LYS A 61 -5.65 -1.29 -16.61
CA LYS A 61 -6.95 -1.20 -17.30
C LYS A 61 -7.51 -2.61 -17.49
N ARG A 62 -8.81 -2.78 -17.27
CA ARG A 62 -9.58 -3.98 -17.63
C ARG A 62 -10.22 -3.82 -19.00
N GLU A 63 -10.74 -4.93 -19.53
CA GLU A 63 -11.46 -4.99 -20.80
C GLU A 63 -12.70 -4.09 -20.81
N ASP A 64 -13.36 -3.93 -19.66
CA ASP A 64 -14.51 -3.03 -19.45
C ASP A 64 -14.15 -1.53 -19.40
N GLY A 65 -12.87 -1.18 -19.57
CA GLY A 65 -12.38 0.20 -19.55
C GLY A 65 -12.05 0.74 -18.17
N LYS A 66 -12.44 0.07 -17.08
CA LYS A 66 -12.15 0.51 -15.72
C LYS A 66 -10.69 0.26 -15.34
N LYS A 67 -10.14 1.11 -14.49
CA LYS A 67 -8.78 0.96 -13.94
C LYS A 67 -8.86 0.46 -12.51
N TYR A 68 -8.14 -0.62 -12.21
CA TYR A 68 -7.97 -1.11 -10.85
C TYR A 68 -6.56 -0.82 -10.35
N ILE A 69 -6.46 -0.67 -9.03
CA ILE A 69 -5.24 -0.40 -8.29
C ILE A 69 -4.61 -1.72 -7.89
N TYR A 70 -3.35 -1.95 -8.23
CA TYR A 70 -2.61 -3.14 -7.80
C TYR A 70 -1.22 -2.74 -7.29
N GLU A 71 -0.69 -3.50 -6.36
CA GLU A 71 0.69 -3.32 -5.91
C GLU A 71 1.63 -4.03 -6.89
N GLN A 72 2.76 -3.40 -7.21
CA GLN A 72 3.66 -3.96 -8.20
C GLN A 72 4.25 -5.29 -7.68
N PRO A 73 4.19 -6.40 -8.44
CA PRO A 73 4.70 -7.70 -7.98
C PRO A 73 6.16 -7.67 -7.51
N ARG A 74 7.00 -6.84 -8.15
CA ARG A 74 8.40 -6.63 -7.76
C ARG A 74 8.55 -6.04 -6.36
N VAL A 75 7.67 -5.12 -5.96
CA VAL A 75 7.70 -4.50 -4.62
C VAL A 75 7.32 -5.54 -3.56
N ILE A 76 6.27 -6.32 -3.82
CA ILE A 76 5.86 -7.43 -2.95
C ILE A 76 7.00 -8.46 -2.82
N GLU A 77 7.63 -8.83 -3.93
CA GLU A 77 8.75 -9.77 -3.95
C GLU A 77 9.93 -9.27 -3.11
N GLN A 78 10.31 -7.99 -3.26
CA GLN A 78 11.37 -7.38 -2.46
C GLN A 78 11.07 -7.39 -0.96
N GLN A 79 9.84 -7.07 -0.57
CA GLN A 79 9.42 -7.16 0.83
C GLN A 79 9.52 -8.60 1.35
N HIS A 80 9.05 -9.57 0.57
CA HIS A 80 9.11 -10.98 0.94
C HIS A 80 10.56 -11.49 1.06
N GLN A 81 11.44 -11.10 0.13
CA GLN A 81 12.86 -11.43 0.17
C GLN A 81 13.53 -10.84 1.41
N TYR A 82 13.28 -9.56 1.69
CA TYR A 82 13.79 -8.88 2.88
C TYR A 82 13.35 -9.58 4.17
N LEU A 83 12.06 -9.86 4.34
CA LEU A 83 11.53 -10.53 5.54
C LEU A 83 12.10 -11.95 5.71
N ARG A 84 12.25 -12.71 4.61
CA ARG A 84 12.90 -14.03 4.64
C ARG A 84 14.35 -13.92 5.08
N GLN A 85 15.09 -12.96 4.54
CA GLN A 85 16.49 -12.74 4.88
C GLN A 85 16.66 -12.31 6.34
N MET A 86 15.80 -11.42 6.84
CA MET A 86 15.80 -11.04 8.27
C MET A 86 15.58 -12.26 9.16
N ARG A 87 14.61 -13.12 8.83
CA ARG A 87 14.34 -14.33 9.59
C ARG A 87 15.56 -15.26 9.63
N LEU A 88 16.22 -15.49 8.49
CA LEU A 88 17.44 -16.28 8.41
C LEU A 88 18.57 -15.66 9.26
N ASN A 89 18.75 -14.35 9.19
CA ASN A 89 19.75 -13.64 9.99
C ASN A 89 19.52 -13.84 11.50
N ARG A 90 18.25 -13.85 11.96
CA ARG A 90 17.88 -14.13 13.36
C ARG A 90 18.17 -15.58 13.76
N GLU A 91 17.86 -16.53 12.88
CA GLU A 91 18.14 -17.95 13.09
C GLU A 91 19.66 -18.20 13.21
N GLU A 92 20.46 -17.50 12.39
CA GLU A 92 21.94 -17.54 12.43
C GLU A 92 22.57 -16.65 13.53
N ARG A 93 21.76 -16.01 14.39
CA ARG A 93 22.20 -15.09 15.45
C ARG A 93 23.14 -13.98 14.96
N ARG A 94 22.93 -13.50 13.73
CA ARG A 94 23.67 -12.34 13.22
C ARG A 94 23.23 -11.08 13.97
N PRO A 95 24.15 -10.17 14.34
CA PRO A 95 23.79 -8.92 14.99
C PRO A 95 22.95 -8.04 14.05
N GLU A 96 21.78 -7.60 14.52
CA GLU A 96 20.92 -6.62 13.84
C GLU A 96 21.22 -5.23 14.41
N VAL A 97 21.74 -4.33 13.57
CA VAL A 97 21.96 -2.91 13.94
C VAL A 97 20.99 -2.06 13.13
N PHE A 98 20.09 -1.36 13.81
CA PHE A 98 19.19 -0.39 13.19
C PHE A 98 19.85 0.98 13.25
N LEU A 99 20.20 1.53 12.08
CA LEU A 99 20.91 2.81 11.94
C LEU A 99 19.95 4.01 11.86
N ASP A 100 18.78 3.92 12.48
CA ASP A 100 17.85 5.05 12.50
C ASP A 100 18.48 6.22 13.26
N GLU A 101 18.47 7.41 12.62
CA GLU A 101 18.97 8.63 13.22
C GLU A 101 17.95 9.12 14.25
N THR A 102 18.41 9.30 15.49
CA THR A 102 17.60 9.80 16.63
C THR A 102 17.11 11.22 16.41
#